data_AF-A0A914IBG0-F1
#
_entry.id   AF-A0A914IBG0-F1
#
_cell.length_a   1.000
_cell.length_b   1.000
_cell.length_c   1.000
_cell.angle_alpha   90.00
_cell.angle_beta   90.00
_cell.angle_gamma   90.00
#
_symmetry.space_group_name_H-M   'P 1'
#
loop_
_entity.id
_entity.type
_entity.pdbx_description
1 polymer ?
#
loop_
_entity_poly.entity_id
_entity_poly.type
_entity_poly.pdbx_seq_one_letter_code
_entity_poly.pdbx_strand_id
1 'polypeptide(L)'
;MERVGPELIVPYRLKRRRQEGNPVLKYIRNVPYEWSSEIKCDFECSNNCGLLYLALKYHKLHCGYVETRFADLRGYPVKVLLAYVNVEDPSFLLRDLNMFCYRMDVSLVLCYSVEEAAEYIETFKFTENRNVEKELSKIQQYKLQRQQQQMNNKT
;
A
#
# COMPACT_ATOMS: atom_id res chain seq x y z
N MET A 1 3.43 7.03 -25.37
CA MET A 1 3.05 6.44 -24.06
C MET A 1 2.70 4.98 -24.30
N GLU A 2 3.67 4.11 -24.09
CA GLU A 2 3.49 2.66 -24.28
C GLU A 2 2.63 2.15 -23.11
N ARG A 3 1.44 1.64 -23.42
CA ARG A 3 0.56 1.04 -22.40
C ARG A 3 1.25 -0.24 -21.91
N VAL A 4 1.53 -0.31 -20.61
CA VAL A 4 2.00 -1.53 -19.96
C VAL A 4 1.02 -2.65 -20.30
N GLY A 5 1.52 -3.73 -20.91
CA GLY A 5 0.70 -4.87 -21.32
C GLY A 5 0.00 -5.56 -20.14
N PRO A 6 -1.11 -6.27 -20.38
CA PRO A 6 -1.94 -6.89 -19.35
C PRO A 6 -1.24 -7.97 -18.49
N GLU A 7 -0.06 -8.45 -18.90
CA GLU A 7 0.71 -9.50 -18.20
C GLU A 7 1.52 -9.01 -16.98
N LEU A 8 1.56 -7.70 -16.70
CA LEU A 8 2.37 -7.13 -15.61
C LEU A 8 1.57 -6.49 -14.47
N ILE A 9 0.23 -6.60 -14.48
CA ILE A 9 -0.59 -6.07 -13.38
C ILE A 9 -0.63 -7.09 -12.24
N VAL A 10 0.36 -7.00 -11.35
CA VAL A 10 0.41 -7.80 -10.12
C VAL A 10 -0.81 -7.44 -9.26
N PRO A 11 -1.65 -8.40 -8.83
CA PRO A 11 -2.82 -8.10 -8.02
C PRO A 11 -2.44 -7.53 -6.64
N TYR A 12 -3.41 -6.92 -5.94
CA TYR A 12 -3.29 -6.71 -4.49
C TYR A 12 -3.37 -8.04 -3.77
N ARG A 13 -2.65 -8.19 -2.66
CA ARG A 13 -2.85 -9.35 -1.77
C ARG A 13 -3.63 -8.89 -0.54
N LEU A 14 -4.72 -9.58 -0.22
CA LEU A 14 -5.59 -9.24 0.92
C LEU A 14 -5.71 -10.38 1.91
N LYS A 15 -5.86 -10.02 3.18
CA LYS A 15 -6.08 -10.99 4.25
C LYS A 15 -7.55 -11.33 4.35
N ARG A 16 -7.95 -12.48 3.78
CA ARG A 16 -9.35 -12.93 3.72
C ARG A 16 -10.09 -12.81 5.05
N ARG A 17 -9.56 -13.41 6.12
CA ARG A 17 -10.22 -13.45 7.44
C ARG A 17 -10.64 -12.08 8.01
N ARG A 18 -10.04 -10.97 7.53
CA ARG A 18 -10.31 -9.61 8.04
C ARG A 18 -10.94 -8.70 7.00
N GLN A 19 -10.65 -8.91 5.72
CA GLN A 19 -11.07 -8.02 4.64
C GLN A 19 -12.24 -8.57 3.82
N GLU A 20 -12.60 -9.84 4.00
CA GLU A 20 -13.84 -10.39 3.43
C GLU A 20 -15.05 -9.59 3.96
N GLY A 21 -15.82 -9.00 3.03
CA GLY A 21 -16.96 -8.13 3.36
C GLY A 21 -16.62 -6.65 3.60
N ASN A 22 -15.35 -6.24 3.53
CA ASN A 22 -14.99 -4.82 3.65
C ASN A 22 -15.62 -4.02 2.49
N PRO A 23 -16.41 -2.96 2.75
CA PRO A 23 -17.07 -2.18 1.69
C PRO A 23 -16.09 -1.48 0.73
N VAL A 24 -14.83 -1.25 1.14
CA VAL A 24 -13.76 -0.70 0.29
C VAL A 24 -13.56 -1.53 -0.98
N LEU A 25 -13.74 -2.85 -0.89
CA LEU A 25 -13.54 -3.75 -2.03
C LEU A 25 -14.50 -3.50 -3.20
N LYS A 26 -15.63 -2.83 -2.97
CA LYS A 26 -16.58 -2.44 -4.03
C LYS A 26 -16.07 -1.31 -4.91
N TYR A 27 -15.09 -0.55 -4.41
CA TYR A 27 -14.56 0.65 -5.05
C TYR A 27 -13.16 0.47 -5.63
N ILE A 28 -12.47 -0.63 -5.29
CA ILE A 28 -11.24 -1.05 -5.97
C ILE A 28 -11.60 -1.61 -7.34
N ARG A 29 -11.20 -0.92 -8.41
CA ARG A 29 -11.62 -1.22 -9.79
C ARG A 29 -10.46 -1.30 -10.77
N ASN A 30 -9.36 -0.62 -10.48
CA ASN A 30 -8.28 -0.46 -11.44
C ASN A 30 -7.32 -1.66 -11.50
N VAL A 31 -7.17 -2.38 -10.39
CA VAL A 31 -6.25 -3.53 -10.28
C VAL A 31 -6.98 -4.68 -9.57
N PRO A 32 -6.92 -5.92 -10.09
CA PRO A 32 -7.55 -7.07 -9.44
C PRO A 32 -6.86 -7.37 -8.11
N TYR A 33 -7.53 -8.15 -7.27
CA TYR A 33 -6.97 -8.59 -6.01
C TYR A 33 -7.07 -10.10 -5.81
N GLU A 34 -6.15 -10.64 -5.02
CA GLU A 34 -6.11 -12.04 -4.61
C GLU A 34 -6.15 -12.17 -3.08
N TRP A 35 -6.74 -13.26 -2.60
CA TRP A 35 -6.73 -13.60 -1.20
C TRP A 35 -5.41 -14.31 -0.86
N SER A 36 -4.70 -13.84 0.16
CA SER A 36 -3.49 -14.47 0.65
C SER A 36 -3.61 -14.89 2.12
N SER A 37 -3.18 -16.11 2.41
CA SER A 37 -3.03 -16.62 3.77
C SER A 37 -1.72 -16.17 4.42
N GLU A 38 -0.72 -15.79 3.62
CA GLU A 38 0.65 -15.49 4.05
C GLU A 38 0.81 -14.08 4.61
N ILE A 39 0.10 -13.11 4.03
CA ILE A 39 0.20 -11.73 4.47
C ILE A 39 -0.40 -11.55 5.87
N LYS A 40 0.13 -10.60 6.63
CA LYS A 40 -0.35 -10.29 7.98
C LYS A 40 -1.11 -8.95 8.06
N CYS A 41 -0.71 -8.00 7.23
CA CYS A 41 -1.39 -6.73 6.99
C CYS A 41 -2.76 -6.96 6.34
N ASP A 42 -3.55 -5.90 6.21
CA ASP A 42 -4.89 -5.99 5.64
C ASP A 42 -4.83 -5.97 4.11
N PHE A 43 -4.04 -5.04 3.58
CA PHE A 43 -3.76 -4.85 2.16
C PHE A 43 -2.25 -4.80 1.95
N GLU A 44 -1.73 -5.77 1.22
CA GLU A 44 -0.38 -5.72 0.67
C GLU A 44 -0.50 -5.15 -0.75
N CYS A 45 -0.21 -3.86 -0.87
CA CYS A 45 -0.24 -3.17 -2.16
C CYS A 45 0.94 -3.65 -3.02
N SER A 46 2.09 -3.85 -2.39
CA SER A 46 3.25 -4.47 -2.99
C SER A 46 4.12 -5.14 -1.93
N ASN A 47 5.15 -5.87 -2.36
CA ASN A 47 6.14 -6.47 -1.46
C ASN A 47 6.80 -5.43 -0.53
N ASN A 48 6.76 -4.15 -0.89
CA ASN A 48 7.37 -3.07 -0.12
C ASN A 48 6.35 -2.23 0.67
N CYS A 49 5.05 -2.42 0.46
CA CYS A 49 4.00 -1.56 1.02
C CYS A 49 2.88 -2.37 1.68
N GLY A 50 2.89 -2.35 3.02
CA GLY A 50 1.85 -2.94 3.85
C GLY A 50 0.92 -1.88 4.41
N LEU A 51 -0.38 -2.13 4.34
CA LEU A 51 -1.41 -1.21 4.79
C LEU A 51 -2.38 -1.91 5.76
N LEU A 52 -2.71 -1.21 6.83
CA LEU A 52 -3.79 -1.54 7.75
C LEU A 52 -4.97 -0.60 7.52
N TYR A 53 -6.18 -1.15 7.51
CA TYR A 53 -7.40 -0.36 7.35
C TYR A 53 -8.14 -0.31 8.69
N LEU A 54 -8.44 0.90 9.17
CA LEU A 54 -9.06 1.12 10.48
C LEU A 54 -10.20 2.13 10.40
N ALA A 55 -11.42 1.68 10.62
CA ALA A 55 -12.54 2.59 10.89
C ALA A 55 -12.46 3.14 12.32
N LEU A 56 -12.53 4.47 12.49
CA LEU A 56 -12.44 5.08 13.83
C LEU A 56 -13.60 4.66 14.75
N LYS A 57 -14.79 4.40 14.20
CA LYS A 57 -15.92 3.84 14.96
C LYS A 57 -15.58 2.46 15.56
N TYR A 58 -14.81 1.64 14.83
CA TYR A 58 -14.33 0.35 15.34
C TYR A 58 -13.22 0.54 16.37
N HIS A 59 -12.29 1.47 16.13
CA HIS A 59 -11.21 1.80 17.07
C HIS A 59 -11.76 2.27 18.42
N LYS A 60 -12.84 3.06 18.44
CA LYS A 60 -13.51 3.50 19.67
C LYS A 60 -14.03 2.35 20.52
N LEU A 61 -14.46 1.25 19.89
CA LEU A 61 -14.94 0.04 20.58
C LEU A 61 -13.79 -0.89 20.99
N HIS A 62 -12.67 -0.83 20.28
CA HIS A 62 -11.54 -1.75 20.43
C HIS A 62 -10.19 -1.00 20.37
N CYS A 63 -9.94 -0.12 21.34
CA CYS A 63 -8.80 0.81 21.32
C CYS A 63 -7.43 0.09 21.20
N GLY A 64 -7.23 -1.05 21.87
CA GLY A 64 -5.98 -1.82 21.81
C GLY A 64 -5.79 -2.66 20.53
N TYR A 65 -6.79 -2.72 19.63
CA TYR A 65 -6.69 -3.54 18.42
C TYR A 65 -5.50 -3.11 17.56
N VAL A 66 -5.43 -1.83 17.18
CA VAL A 66 -4.44 -1.33 16.21
C VAL A 66 -3.01 -1.44 16.71
N GLU A 67 -2.78 -1.27 18.02
CA GLU A 67 -1.45 -1.37 18.63
C GLU A 67 -0.82 -2.74 18.40
N THR A 68 -1.60 -3.80 18.55
CA THR A 68 -1.15 -5.18 18.28
C THR A 68 -0.91 -5.42 16.78
N ARG A 69 -1.66 -4.71 15.92
CA ARG A 69 -1.61 -4.87 14.46
C ARG A 69 -0.40 -4.20 13.84
N PHE A 70 0.19 -3.18 14.45
CA PHE A 70 1.40 -2.54 13.92
C PHE A 70 2.57 -3.53 13.76
N ALA A 71 2.64 -4.57 14.59
CA ALA A 71 3.63 -5.63 14.45
C ALA A 71 3.55 -6.36 13.09
N ASP A 72 2.37 -6.39 12.47
CA ASP A 72 2.15 -7.01 11.17
C ASP A 72 2.67 -6.17 10.00
N LEU A 73 3.04 -4.92 10.25
CA LEU A 73 3.68 -4.04 9.26
C LEU A 73 5.22 -4.07 9.32
N ARG A 74 5.83 -4.75 10.31
CA ARG A 74 7.29 -4.73 10.52
C ARG A 74 8.11 -5.22 9.33
N GLY A 75 7.54 -6.08 8.48
CA GLY A 75 8.21 -6.62 7.29
C GLY A 75 8.21 -5.68 6.08
N TYR A 76 7.50 -4.55 6.13
CA TYR A 76 7.35 -3.64 5.01
C TYR A 76 8.18 -2.36 5.23
N PRO A 77 8.96 -1.92 4.23
CA PRO A 77 9.58 -0.60 4.21
C PRO A 77 8.56 0.54 4.31
N VAL A 78 7.47 0.46 3.54
CA VAL A 78 6.39 1.42 3.56
C VAL A 78 5.24 0.86 4.40
N LYS A 79 4.95 1.52 5.51
CA LYS A 79 3.94 1.10 6.49
C LYS A 79 2.87 2.18 6.58
N VAL A 80 1.63 1.81 6.29
CA VAL A 80 0.51 2.76 6.27
C VAL A 80 -0.61 2.30 7.18
N LEU A 81 -1.09 3.21 8.02
CA LEU A 81 -2.39 3.09 8.66
C LEU A 81 -3.38 4.00 7.92
N LEU A 82 -4.30 3.40 7.18
CA LEU A 82 -5.40 4.11 6.53
C LEU A 82 -6.60 4.16 7.48
N ALA A 83 -6.83 5.32 8.07
CA ALA A 83 -7.87 5.56 9.06
C ALA A 83 -9.12 6.18 8.42
N TYR A 84 -10.22 5.43 8.42
CA TYR A 84 -11.52 5.92 7.98
C TYR A 84 -12.23 6.68 9.11
N VAL A 85 -12.35 7.99 8.92
CA VAL A 85 -12.93 8.95 9.87
C VAL A 85 -14.46 8.91 9.80
N ASN A 86 -15.05 7.87 10.41
CA ASN A 86 -16.51 7.65 10.43
C ASN A 86 -17.15 7.92 11.81
N VAL A 87 -16.69 8.97 12.47
CA VAL A 87 -17.16 9.45 13.78
C VAL A 87 -17.29 10.97 13.76
N GLU A 88 -18.17 11.54 14.60
CA GLU A 88 -18.46 12.98 14.61
C GLU A 88 -17.31 13.82 15.20
N ASP A 89 -16.72 13.39 16.32
CA ASP A 89 -15.56 14.07 16.93
C ASP A 89 -14.35 13.12 16.96
N PRO A 90 -13.49 13.17 15.93
CA PRO A 90 -12.32 12.31 15.82
C PRO A 90 -11.08 12.87 16.53
N SER A 91 -11.14 14.10 17.06
CA SER A 91 -9.95 14.90 17.45
C SER A 91 -9.03 14.17 18.43
N PHE A 92 -9.59 13.62 19.51
CA PHE A 92 -8.83 12.87 20.50
C PHE A 92 -8.27 11.55 19.94
N LEU A 93 -9.10 10.79 19.20
CA LEU A 93 -8.69 9.52 18.61
C LEU A 93 -7.54 9.71 17.61
N LEU A 94 -7.62 10.74 16.76
CA LEU A 94 -6.59 11.04 15.77
C LEU A 94 -5.30 11.52 16.42
N ARG A 95 -5.38 12.31 17.49
CA ARG A 95 -4.19 12.72 18.26
C ARG A 95 -3.45 11.51 18.82
N ASP A 96 -4.17 10.59 19.44
CA ASP A 96 -3.58 9.38 20.03
C ASP A 96 -3.02 8.46 18.94
N LEU A 97 -3.79 8.20 17.88
CA LEU A 97 -3.33 7.41 16.74
C LEU A 97 -2.09 8.01 16.08
N ASN A 98 -2.04 9.33 15.88
CA ASN A 98 -0.87 10.00 15.30
C ASN A 98 0.38 9.79 16.16
N MET A 99 0.24 9.89 17.49
CA MET A 99 1.35 9.63 18.40
C MET A 99 1.82 8.17 18.35
N PHE A 100 0.90 7.21 18.25
CA PHE A 100 1.26 5.79 18.07
C PHE A 100 1.94 5.52 16.73
N CYS A 101 1.36 6.02 15.63
CA CYS A 101 1.92 5.95 14.29
C CYS A 101 3.36 6.48 14.24
N TYR A 102 3.59 7.65 14.86
CA TYR A 102 4.93 8.23 14.98
C TYR A 102 5.91 7.29 15.72
N ARG A 103 5.53 6.74 16.88
CA ARG A 103 6.39 5.83 17.65
C ARG A 103 6.70 4.52 16.92
N MET A 104 5.77 4.05 16.09
CA MET A 104 5.87 2.77 15.38
C MET A 104 6.45 2.91 13.97
N ASP A 105 6.83 4.13 13.56
CA ASP A 105 7.30 4.42 12.21
C ASP A 105 6.28 3.94 11.14
N VAL A 106 5.02 4.35 11.34
CA VAL A 106 3.89 4.07 10.45
C VAL A 106 3.29 5.41 10.00
N SER A 107 3.06 5.57 8.71
CA SER A 107 2.40 6.76 8.16
C SER A 107 0.89 6.68 8.39
N LEU A 108 0.33 7.70 9.04
CA LEU A 108 -1.13 7.85 9.20
C LEU A 108 -1.71 8.56 7.99
N VAL A 109 -2.68 7.94 7.32
CA VAL A 109 -3.45 8.52 6.21
C VAL A 109 -4.91 8.54 6.61
N LEU A 110 -5.57 9.66 6.41
CA LEU A 110 -6.99 9.83 6.75
C LEU A 110 -7.83 9.72 5.49
N CYS A 111 -8.99 9.08 5.61
CA CYS A 111 -10.04 9.13 4.60
C CYS A 111 -11.40 9.39 5.26
N TYR A 112 -12.28 10.07 4.55
CA TYR A 112 -13.61 10.49 5.00
C TYR A 112 -14.73 9.76 4.24
N SER A 113 -14.38 8.89 3.29
CA SER A 113 -15.30 7.97 2.64
C SER A 113 -14.63 6.63 2.32
N VAL A 114 -15.46 5.61 2.05
CA VAL A 114 -14.99 4.28 1.64
C VAL A 114 -14.40 4.31 0.24
N GLU A 115 -14.95 5.16 -0.62
CA GLU A 115 -14.48 5.49 -1.97
C GLU A 115 -13.06 6.06 -1.93
N GLU A 116 -12.83 7.06 -1.09
CA GLU A 116 -11.53 7.71 -0.93
C GLU A 116 -10.50 6.70 -0.38
N ALA A 117 -10.91 5.83 0.54
CA ALA A 117 -10.06 4.76 1.03
C ALA A 117 -9.57 3.83 -0.10
N ALA A 118 -10.46 3.45 -1.01
CA ALA A 118 -10.10 2.63 -2.17
C ALA A 118 -9.14 3.37 -3.11
N GLU A 119 -9.39 4.65 -3.38
CA GLU A 119 -8.54 5.48 -4.24
C GLU A 119 -7.11 5.63 -3.67
N TYR A 120 -6.96 5.77 -2.34
CA TYR A 120 -5.64 5.76 -1.71
C TYR A 120 -4.94 4.42 -1.85
N ILE A 121 -5.64 3.30 -1.60
CA ILE A 121 -5.07 1.94 -1.77
C ILE A 121 -4.57 1.76 -3.22
N GLU A 122 -5.35 2.20 -4.20
CA GLU A 122 -4.95 2.14 -5.60
C GLU A 122 -3.74 3.03 -5.90
N THR A 123 -3.71 4.23 -5.33
CA THR A 123 -2.58 5.15 -5.48
C THR A 123 -1.28 4.52 -4.96
N PHE A 124 -1.30 3.88 -3.78
CA PHE A 124 -0.13 3.20 -3.22
C PHE A 124 0.41 2.11 -4.14
N LYS A 125 -0.47 1.36 -4.82
CA LYS A 125 -0.07 0.37 -5.82
C LYS A 125 0.62 1.01 -7.02
N PHE A 126 0.05 2.08 -7.57
CA PHE A 126 0.59 2.71 -8.77
C PHE A 126 1.89 3.47 -8.52
N THR A 127 2.10 4.02 -7.32
CA THR A 127 3.33 4.75 -7.00
C THR A 127 4.57 3.86 -7.02
N GLU A 128 4.44 2.56 -6.69
CA GLU A 128 5.60 1.65 -6.72
C GLU A 128 6.05 1.33 -8.15
N ASN A 129 5.12 1.29 -9.10
CA ASN A 129 5.40 1.08 -10.52
C ASN A 129 6.06 2.31 -11.17
N ARG A 130 5.88 3.49 -10.58
CA ARG A 130 6.47 4.75 -11.08
C ARG A 130 7.81 5.10 -10.43
N ASN A 131 8.38 4.21 -9.62
CA ASN A 131 9.62 4.54 -8.92
C ASN A 131 10.73 4.89 -9.92
N VAL A 132 11.10 6.17 -9.95
CA VAL A 132 12.05 6.76 -10.89
C VAL A 132 13.40 6.03 -10.84
N GLU A 133 13.78 5.48 -9.68
CA GLU A 133 14.99 4.67 -9.55
C GLU A 133 14.96 3.39 -10.39
N LYS A 134 13.82 2.69 -10.45
CA LYS A 134 13.65 1.50 -11.31
C LYS A 134 13.77 1.89 -12.79
N GLU A 135 13.28 3.06 -13.17
CA GLU A 135 13.41 3.57 -14.54
C GLU A 135 14.85 4.03 -14.85
N LEU A 136 15.52 4.72 -13.92
CA LEU A 136 16.90 5.18 -14.07
C LEU A 136 17.89 4.02 -14.17
N SER A 137 17.71 2.99 -13.35
CA SER A 137 18.53 1.77 -13.37
C SER A 137 18.39 1.01 -14.70
N LYS A 138 17.17 0.86 -15.23
CA LYS A 138 16.94 0.33 -16.59
C LYS A 138 17.69 1.16 -17.64
N ILE A 139 17.55 2.49 -17.60
CA ILE A 139 18.23 3.40 -18.54
C ILE A 139 19.76 3.23 -18.48
N GLN A 140 20.34 3.13 -17.27
CA GLN A 140 21.78 2.88 -17.10
C GLN A 140 22.20 1.52 -17.68
N GLN A 141 21.41 0.47 -17.45
CA GLN A 141 21.66 -0.86 -17.99
C GLN A 141 21.63 -0.87 -19.52
N TYR A 142 20.64 -0.21 -20.13
CA TYR A 142 20.57 -0.04 -21.59
C TYR A 142 21.79 0.72 -22.15
N LYS A 143 22.25 1.77 -21.47
CA LYS A 143 23.46 2.51 -21.87
C LYS A 143 24.70 1.63 -21.86
N LEU A 144 24.88 0.80 -20.82
CA LEU A 144 25.99 -0.14 -20.70
C LEU A 144 25.99 -1.19 -21.81
N GLN A 145 24.82 -1.76 -22.12
CA GLN A 145 24.67 -2.75 -23.21
C GLN A 145 25.02 -2.17 -24.58
N ARG A 146 24.61 -0.93 -24.88
CA ARG A 146 24.96 -0.27 -26.15
C ARG A 146 26.46 0.00 -26.27
N GLN A 147 27.13 0.36 -25.17
CA GLN A 147 28.57 0.56 -25.17
C GLN A 147 29.34 -0.75 -25.44
N GLN A 148 28.91 -1.85 -24.83
CA GLN A 148 29.50 -3.18 -25.08
C GLN A 148 29.30 -3.65 -26.52
N GLN A 149 28.12 -3.43 -27.12
CA GLN A 149 27.89 -3.74 -28.54
C GLN A 149 28.79 -2.92 -29.48
N GLN A 150 29.03 -1.64 -29.18
CA GLN A 150 29.90 -0.80 -29.99
C GLN A 150 31.38 -1.18 -29.86
N MET A 151 31.82 -1.66 -28.70
CA MET A 151 33.17 -2.18 -28.50
C MET A 151 33.39 -3.49 -29.25
N ASN A 152 32.41 -4.40 -29.19
CA ASN A 152 32.48 -5.69 -29.87
C ASN A 152 32.45 -5.57 -31.41
N ASN A 153 31.80 -4.54 -31.96
CA ASN A 153 31.75 -4.32 -33.41
C ASN A 153 32.99 -3.61 -33.99
N LYS A 154 33.95 -3.20 -33.14
CA LYS A 154 35.22 -2.57 -33.56
C LYS A 154 36.43 -3.51 -33.51
N THR A 155 36.21 -4.76 -33.12
CA THR A 155 37.20 -5.85 -33.11
C THR A 155 36.85 -6.84 -34.21
#